data_AF-A0A1N6ELQ7-F1
#
_entry.id   AF-A0A1N6ELQ7-F1
#
_cell.length_a   1.000
_cell.length_b   1.000
_cell.length_c   1.000
_cell.angle_alpha   90.00
_cell.angle_beta   90.00
_cell.angle_gamma   90.00
#
_symmetry.space_group_name_H-M   'P 1'
#
loop_
_entity.id
_entity.type
_entity.pdbx_description
1 polymer ?
#
loop_
_entity_poly.entity_id
_entity_poly.type
_entity_poly.pdbx_seq_one_letter_code
_entity_poly.pdbx_strand_id
1 'polypeptide(L)'
;MKISHKRKVQRKLNKRVKASLPARQRPVKSKPVAATQPATAPATSAASALTPKQQQVLDIVKANPEGINPKGIGLAAGQEDSKAASWATGALKKLAEEGTVERVQMAANKVIYKAC
;
A
#
# COMPACT_ATOMS: atom_id res chain seq x y z
N MET A 1 -25.09 33.47 18.74
CA MET A 1 -23.95 32.95 19.56
C MET A 1 -23.49 31.52 19.22
N LYS A 2 -23.43 31.10 17.94
CA LYS A 2 -23.08 29.68 17.60
C LYS A 2 -21.77 29.49 16.82
N ILE A 3 -21.16 30.57 16.31
CA ILE A 3 -19.96 30.49 15.45
C ILE A 3 -18.67 30.41 16.27
N SER A 4 -18.53 31.20 17.34
CA SER A 4 -17.31 31.23 18.16
C SER A 4 -17.07 29.89 18.87
N HIS A 5 -18.13 29.27 19.38
CA HIS A 5 -18.04 27.95 20.01
C HIS A 5 -17.68 26.86 19.00
N LYS A 6 -18.31 26.86 17.82
CA LYS A 6 -17.99 25.93 16.73
C LYS A 6 -16.54 26.06 16.24
N ARG A 7 -16.03 27.28 16.09
CA ARG A 7 -14.63 27.53 15.71
C ARG A 7 -13.64 27.05 16.79
N LYS A 8 -13.97 27.22 18.07
CA LYS A 8 -13.12 26.75 19.18
C LYS A 8 -13.04 25.23 19.21
N VAL A 9 -14.16 24.53 18.99
CA VAL A 9 -14.20 23.06 18.91
C VAL A 9 -13.37 22.54 17.72
N GLN A 10 -13.56 23.11 16.53
CA GLN A 10 -12.80 22.74 15.32
C GLN A 10 -11.29 22.93 15.50
N ARG A 11 -10.84 24.06 16.07
CA ARG A 11 -9.42 24.29 16.37
C ARG A 11 -8.86 23.27 17.35
N LYS A 12 -9.65 22.83 18.34
CA LYS A 12 -9.23 21.85 19.35
C LYS A 12 -9.08 20.44 18.75
N LEU A 13 -9.99 20.04 17.87
CA LEU A 13 -9.87 18.79 17.10
C LEU A 13 -8.63 18.81 16.20
N ASN A 14 -8.45 19.85 15.39
CA ASN A 14 -7.29 19.93 14.48
C ASN A 14 -5.95 19.92 15.23
N LYS A 15 -5.88 20.51 16.43
CA LYS A 15 -4.65 20.50 17.25
C LYS A 15 -4.30 19.10 17.75
N ARG A 16 -5.31 18.30 18.14
CA ARG A 16 -5.10 16.90 18.55
C ARG A 16 -4.67 16.02 17.38
N VAL A 17 -5.30 16.19 16.22
CA VAL A 17 -4.91 15.47 14.99
C VAL A 17 -3.46 15.80 14.62
N LYS A 18 -3.06 17.08 14.63
CA LYS A 18 -1.66 17.48 14.35
C LYS A 18 -0.65 16.94 15.37
N ALA A 19 -1.03 16.82 16.64
CA ALA A 19 -0.17 16.24 17.67
C ALA A 19 -0.06 14.71 17.59
N SER A 20 -1.00 14.05 16.91
CA SER A 20 -1.05 12.60 16.76
C SER A 20 -0.50 12.09 15.42
N LEU A 21 -0.04 12.99 14.55
CA LEU A 21 0.73 12.61 13.36
C LEU A 21 2.21 12.44 13.78
N PRO A 22 2.87 11.32 13.47
CA PRO A 22 4.31 11.21 13.71
C PRO A 22 5.01 12.32 12.90
N ALA A 23 5.91 13.03 13.58
CA ALA A 23 6.66 14.14 13.00
C ALA A 23 7.34 13.66 11.71
N ARG A 24 6.88 14.19 10.57
CA ARG A 24 7.52 14.00 9.27
C ARG A 24 8.91 14.61 9.34
N GLN A 25 9.91 13.76 9.55
CA GLN A 25 11.30 14.14 9.57
C GLN A 25 11.67 14.77 8.22
N ARG A 26 12.24 15.97 8.32
CA ARG A 26 12.73 16.80 7.23
C ARG A 26 14.07 16.21 6.75
N PRO A 27 14.31 16.05 5.43
CA PRO A 27 15.58 15.50 4.96
C PRO A 27 16.67 16.57 5.09
N VAL A 28 17.66 16.32 5.95
CA VAL A 28 18.93 17.05 5.97
C VAL A 28 19.90 16.37 5.01
N LYS A 29 20.45 17.14 4.08
CA LYS A 29 21.44 16.73 3.09
C LYS A 29 22.83 17.04 3.65
N SER A 30 23.68 16.03 3.87
CA SER A 30 25.16 16.11 3.95
C SER A 30 25.77 14.69 4.05
N LYS A 31 26.84 14.45 3.27
CA LYS A 31 27.52 13.18 2.85
C LYS A 31 28.54 12.62 3.90
N PRO A 32 29.42 11.61 3.62
CA PRO A 32 29.24 10.22 3.11
C PRO A 32 30.17 9.16 3.80
N VAL A 33 29.75 7.90 4.03
CA VAL A 33 30.64 6.70 4.13
C VAL A 33 29.75 5.45 3.94
N ALA A 34 29.71 4.78 2.78
CA ALA A 34 30.43 3.53 2.43
C ALA A 34 30.34 2.43 3.55
N ALA A 35 29.89 1.19 3.33
CA ALA A 35 29.59 0.45 2.10
C ALA A 35 28.77 -0.84 2.37
N THR A 36 28.25 -1.41 1.26
CA THR A 36 27.96 -2.85 1.02
C THR A 36 26.59 -3.36 1.47
N GLN A 37 25.67 -3.87 0.64
CA GLN A 37 25.56 -4.00 -0.82
C GLN A 37 24.06 -4.06 -1.17
N PRO A 38 23.69 -3.75 -2.42
CA PRO A 38 22.33 -3.49 -2.87
C PRO A 38 21.70 -4.72 -3.53
N ALA A 39 20.43 -5.01 -3.20
CA ALA A 39 19.58 -5.83 -4.06
C ALA A 39 18.52 -4.92 -4.68
N THR A 40 18.93 -4.28 -5.77
CA THR A 40 18.12 -3.99 -6.97
C THR A 40 16.60 -4.11 -6.83
N ALA A 41 15.91 -2.97 -6.73
CA ALA A 41 14.71 -2.78 -7.52
C ALA A 41 15.14 -1.90 -8.72
N PRO A 42 15.10 -2.40 -9.96
CA PRO A 42 15.55 -1.64 -11.11
C PRO A 42 14.65 -0.43 -11.30
N ALA A 43 15.27 0.62 -11.81
CA ALA A 43 14.64 1.83 -12.25
C ALA A 43 13.64 1.56 -13.39
N THR A 44 12.61 2.42 -13.45
CA THR A 44 11.95 2.92 -14.67
C THR A 44 11.37 1.88 -15.64
N SER A 45 10.04 1.79 -15.68
CA SER A 45 9.13 1.51 -16.83
C SER A 45 7.81 1.00 -16.23
N ALA A 46 6.63 1.56 -16.42
CA ALA A 46 6.12 2.39 -17.47
C ALA A 46 5.05 3.34 -16.89
N ALA A 47 4.90 4.50 -17.51
CA ALA A 47 3.67 5.26 -17.43
C ALA A 47 2.53 4.37 -17.98
N SER A 48 1.73 3.76 -17.12
CA SER A 48 0.66 2.86 -17.56
C SER A 48 -0.45 2.84 -16.54
N ALA A 49 -1.37 3.80 -16.63
CA ALA A 49 -2.76 3.85 -16.12
C ALA A 49 -3.10 3.44 -14.66
N LEU A 50 -2.23 2.74 -13.95
CA LEU A 50 -2.45 2.08 -12.67
C LEU A 50 -1.95 2.97 -11.54
N THR A 51 -2.75 3.06 -10.48
CA THR A 51 -2.38 3.81 -9.28
C THR A 51 -1.14 3.18 -8.61
N PRO A 52 -0.35 3.95 -7.85
CA PRO A 52 0.84 3.43 -7.15
C PRO A 52 0.53 2.22 -6.26
N LYS A 53 -0.68 2.18 -5.69
CA LYS A 53 -1.16 1.06 -4.88
C LYS A 53 -1.42 -0.20 -5.71
N GLN A 54 -2.04 -0.06 -6.88
CA GLN A 54 -2.27 -1.19 -7.77
C GLN A 54 -0.95 -1.73 -8.31
N GLN A 55 -0.01 -0.85 -8.65
CA GLN A 55 1.32 -1.25 -9.10
C GLN A 55 2.06 -2.06 -8.03
N GLN A 56 2.00 -1.63 -6.76
CA GLN A 56 2.60 -2.36 -5.65
C GLN A 56 1.96 -3.75 -5.45
N VAL A 57 0.63 -3.84 -5.55
CA VAL A 57 -0.06 -5.15 -5.47
C VAL A 57 0.32 -6.04 -6.64
N LEU A 58 0.40 -5.49 -7.84
CA LEU A 58 0.79 -6.22 -9.05
C LEU A 58 2.22 -6.77 -8.93
N ASP A 59 3.15 -5.94 -8.46
CA ASP A 59 4.55 -6.32 -8.27
C ASP A 59 4.70 -7.50 -7.31
N ILE A 60 3.99 -7.46 -6.18
CA ILE A 60 3.96 -8.54 -5.19
C ILE A 60 3.35 -9.82 -5.77
N VAL A 61 2.26 -9.71 -6.54
CA VAL A 61 1.64 -10.88 -7.17
C VAL A 61 2.58 -11.49 -8.22
N LYS A 62 3.29 -10.66 -9.00
CA LYS A 62 4.31 -11.11 -9.97
C LYS A 62 5.51 -11.77 -9.30
N ALA A 63 5.91 -11.30 -8.12
CA ALA A 63 6.95 -11.93 -7.31
C ALA A 63 6.52 -13.30 -6.74
N ASN A 64 5.23 -13.65 -6.80
CA ASN A 64 4.67 -14.90 -6.27
C ASN A 64 3.94 -15.69 -7.37
N PRO A 65 4.66 -16.40 -8.26
CA PRO A 65 4.06 -17.11 -9.42
C PRO A 65 3.13 -18.28 -9.01
N GLU A 66 3.31 -18.82 -7.80
CA GLU A 66 2.43 -19.88 -7.26
C GLU A 66 1.03 -19.35 -6.87
N GLY A 67 0.86 -18.03 -6.83
CA GLY A 67 -0.36 -17.35 -6.42
C GLY A 67 -0.39 -17.04 -4.93
N ILE A 68 -0.92 -15.86 -4.59
CA ILE A 68 -0.88 -15.32 -3.23
C ILE A 68 -2.27 -14.89 -2.77
N ASN A 69 -2.55 -15.06 -1.48
CA ASN A 69 -3.83 -14.64 -0.89
C ASN A 69 -3.86 -13.11 -0.67
N PRO A 70 -5.05 -12.48 -0.62
CA PRO A 70 -5.16 -11.04 -0.37
C PRO A 70 -4.48 -10.59 0.93
N LYS A 71 -4.47 -11.45 1.96
CA LYS A 71 -3.79 -11.17 3.23
C LYS A 71 -2.27 -11.11 3.07
N GLY A 72 -1.67 -12.08 2.38
CA GLY A 72 -0.24 -12.19 2.13
C GLY A 72 0.28 -11.07 1.24
N ILE A 73 -0.53 -10.62 0.27
CA ILE A 73 -0.21 -9.44 -0.53
C ILE A 73 -0.06 -8.20 0.36
N GLY A 74 -1.01 -7.97 1.26
CA GLY A 74 -0.90 -6.85 2.20
C GLY A 74 0.28 -7.00 3.15
N LEU A 75 0.60 -8.21 3.61
CA LEU A 75 1.74 -8.47 4.49
C LEU A 75 3.08 -8.19 3.78
N ALA A 76 3.23 -8.64 2.53
CA ALA A 76 4.39 -8.35 1.69
C ALA A 76 4.50 -6.86 1.35
N ALA A 77 3.37 -6.14 1.27
CA ALA A 77 3.32 -4.70 1.09
C ALA A 77 3.71 -3.90 2.36
N GLY A 78 4.02 -4.59 3.48
CA GLY A 78 4.33 -3.96 4.77
C GLY A 78 3.09 -3.41 5.47
N GLN A 79 1.89 -3.89 5.12
CA GLN A 79 0.67 -3.57 5.87
C GLN A 79 0.53 -4.41 7.15
N GLU A 80 -0.18 -3.82 8.11
CA GLU A 80 -0.51 -4.45 9.39
C GLU A 80 -1.45 -5.64 9.17
N ASP A 81 -1.22 -6.77 9.85
CA ASP A 81 -1.91 -8.05 9.61
C ASP A 81 -3.45 -7.93 9.62
N SER A 82 -3.99 -7.07 10.49
CA SER A 82 -5.43 -6.80 10.61
C SER A 82 -6.03 -6.03 9.42
N LYS A 83 -5.22 -5.27 8.68
CA LYS A 83 -5.67 -4.45 7.54
C LYS A 83 -5.18 -4.99 6.20
N ALA A 84 -4.20 -5.90 6.19
CA ALA A 84 -3.55 -6.44 5.01
C ALA A 84 -4.54 -6.97 3.96
N ALA A 85 -5.50 -7.80 4.39
CA ALA A 85 -6.50 -8.37 3.49
C ALA A 85 -7.43 -7.32 2.87
N SER A 86 -7.95 -6.38 3.68
CA SER A 86 -8.83 -5.30 3.23
C SER A 86 -8.10 -4.27 2.36
N TRP A 87 -6.81 -4.07 2.60
CA TRP A 87 -6.00 -3.16 1.80
C TRP A 87 -5.79 -3.71 0.38
N ALA A 88 -5.46 -5.00 0.25
CA ALA A 88 -5.20 -5.63 -1.05
C ALA A 88 -6.48 -5.84 -1.87
N THR A 89 -7.61 -6.21 -1.23
CA THR A 89 -8.88 -6.50 -1.94
C THR A 89 -9.38 -5.36 -2.81
N GLY A 90 -9.21 -4.10 -2.37
CA GLY A 90 -9.61 -2.93 -3.17
C GLY A 90 -8.81 -2.79 -4.48
N ALA A 91 -7.50 -3.09 -4.44
CA ALA A 91 -6.65 -3.04 -5.62
C ALA A 91 -6.82 -4.29 -6.50
N LEU A 92 -6.92 -5.47 -5.89
CA LEU A 92 -7.17 -6.74 -6.58
C LEU A 92 -8.48 -6.74 -7.36
N LYS A 93 -9.53 -6.08 -6.83
CA LYS A 93 -10.79 -5.94 -7.56
C LYS A 93 -10.59 -5.23 -8.91
N LYS A 94 -9.84 -4.12 -8.90
CA LYS A 94 -9.55 -3.36 -10.11
C LYS A 94 -8.61 -4.10 -11.06
N LEU A 95 -7.58 -4.73 -10.53
CA LEU A 95 -6.63 -5.52 -11.32
C LEU A 95 -7.26 -6.77 -11.95
N ALA A 96 -8.26 -7.36 -11.29
CA ALA A 96 -9.06 -8.45 -11.85
C ALA A 96 -10.06 -7.95 -12.91
N GLU A 97 -10.67 -6.77 -12.72
CA GLU A 97 -11.50 -6.13 -13.76
C GLU A 97 -10.70 -5.77 -15.01
N GLU A 98 -9.45 -5.33 -14.86
CA GLU A 98 -8.52 -5.04 -15.97
C GLU A 98 -7.88 -6.30 -16.56
N GLY A 99 -8.22 -7.50 -16.07
CA GLY A 99 -7.70 -8.78 -16.57
C GLY A 99 -6.20 -8.99 -16.33
N THR A 100 -5.56 -8.17 -15.48
CA THR A 100 -4.13 -8.26 -15.21
C THR A 100 -3.81 -9.30 -14.13
N VAL A 101 -4.79 -9.62 -13.28
CA VAL A 101 -4.62 -10.58 -12.18
C VAL A 101 -5.79 -11.55 -12.19
N GLU A 102 -5.51 -12.83 -12.33
CA GLU A 102 -6.52 -13.88 -12.32
C GLU A 102 -6.84 -14.30 -10.88
N ARG A 103 -8.13 -14.30 -10.57
CA ARG A 103 -8.65 -14.81 -9.30
C ARG A 103 -8.92 -16.30 -9.44
N VAL A 104 -8.02 -17.12 -8.91
CA VAL A 104 -8.19 -18.58 -8.87
C VAL A 104 -8.79 -18.96 -7.51
N GLN A 105 -9.98 -19.54 -7.53
CA GLN A 105 -10.58 -20.13 -6.34
C GLN A 105 -10.12 -21.57 -6.21
N MET A 106 -9.33 -21.87 -5.17
CA MET A 106 -8.94 -23.23 -4.84
C MET A 106 -10.03 -23.92 -4.00
N ALA A 107 -10.09 -25.26 -4.08
CA ALA A 107 -10.97 -26.07 -3.25
C ALA A 107 -10.80 -25.72 -1.76
N ALA A 108 -11.92 -25.67 -1.02
CA ALA A 108 -12.02 -25.22 0.38
C ALA A 108 -11.86 -23.70 0.62
N ASN A 109 -12.71 -22.90 -0.04
CA ASN A 109 -12.92 -21.46 0.25
C ASN A 109 -11.64 -20.59 0.27
N LYS A 110 -10.56 -21.04 -0.36
CA LYS A 110 -9.28 -20.34 -0.41
C LYS A 110 -9.15 -19.64 -1.75
N VAL A 111 -9.05 -18.32 -1.73
CA VAL A 111 -8.87 -17.50 -2.94
C VAL A 111 -7.40 -17.10 -3.05
N ILE A 112 -6.81 -17.39 -4.20
CA ILE A 112 -5.46 -16.98 -4.57
C ILE A 112 -5.52 -16.12 -5.83
N TYR A 113 -4.58 -15.19 -5.92
CA TYR A 113 -4.44 -14.28 -7.05
C TYR A 113 -3.12 -14.57 -7.73
N LYS A 114 -3.16 -14.73 -9.06
CA LYS A 114 -2.01 -14.97 -9.91
C LYS A 114 -1.90 -13.85 -10.94
N ALA A 115 -0.68 -13.43 -11.27
CA ALA A 115 -0.48 -12.57 -12.42
C ALA A 115 -0.81 -13.38 -13.67
N CYS A 116 -1.60 -12.80 -14.58
CA CYS A 116 -1.74 -13.32 -15.94
C CYS A 116 -0.44 -13.14 -16.72
#